data_AF-A0A7J6BNM6-F1
#
_entry.id   AF-A0A7J6BNM6-F1
#
_cell.length_a   1.000
_cell.length_b   1.000
_cell.length_c   1.000
_cell.angle_alpha   90.00
_cell.angle_beta   90.00
_cell.angle_gamma   90.00
#
_symmetry.space_group_name_H-M   'P 1'
#
loop_
_entity.id
_entity.type
_entity.pdbx_description
1 polymer ?
#
loop_
_entity_poly.entity_id
_entity_poly.type
_entity_poly.pdbx_seq_one_letter_code
_entity_poly.pdbx_strand_id
1 'polypeptide(L)'
;MSTGLTTQTLNICCITKWFDRDDPTGNGDYELLANLLNEYPGEICQNPITIEAQTISGQSASQTGNVFQVYNPKRGFACEWCSKCRTPWFDRDNPSGQGDYETLSLALITYPLQVCAQPIAIEVATISGTPVLPAGNNFQIYDPTQGFACMNALQNGGCQDYKVRFTCPMSLCQPTCVTRWFDSDNPNTNGGDSERLTVLLRMYPGEICPNPIGIEAQTISGQPASQTGNVFQEYNPTTGISCINANQGGVVCADYKVHFTCPEEWCSTCRTSWLDRDDPDNPGVREIWTEFQTSYVCPSRVSYLPIAIEVTTVSGSPALLTGNLFQVFDPLLGFECVNNQQGGGVCQDYKVIAVYRFASFCLTLKCCLTWRDLLTIMILLTPTSAFFQDANKLLLNERSNWVHLKEFARKNAANALSVANMLMGMASILCSLNGHHHVACWLVLIGYLLDLADGAVARQLNACSALGAKLDDFADFTTFGIATSLILRTTSLLDNILCMLYVLSVYTRLCFFSSGIPFMYRGLPCIYSSAILVCVSLLTGGNMAVLRILAVAMILFMVSQNFYPHDRVLESQAWKKVVYIGGIAMVFCSSFPPACVYYLLWSISYILFPTTLWSSKV
;
A
#
# COMPACT_ATOMS: atom_id res chain seq x y z
N MET A 1 -48.77 55.97 19.30
CA MET A 1 -47.97 56.31 18.12
C MET A 1 -46.68 55.53 18.24
N SER A 2 -46.64 54.27 17.78
CA SER A 2 -46.39 53.85 16.39
C SER A 2 -44.97 54.16 15.93
N THR A 3 -44.23 53.06 15.64
CA THR A 3 -43.31 52.85 14.50
C THR A 3 -42.10 53.79 14.39
N GLY A 4 -40.84 53.36 14.34
CA GLY A 4 -40.23 52.08 13.97
C GLY A 4 -38.95 52.43 13.19
N LEU A 5 -37.85 51.67 13.36
CA LEU A 5 -36.71 51.63 12.42
C LEU A 5 -35.84 50.40 12.74
N THR A 6 -36.24 49.31 12.08
CA THR A 6 -35.44 48.22 11.49
C THR A 6 -34.02 47.94 12.01
N THR A 7 -33.88 46.72 12.53
CA THR A 7 -32.71 45.85 12.38
C THR A 7 -32.03 46.02 11.02
N GLN A 8 -30.82 46.57 10.99
CA GLN A 8 -29.87 46.29 9.91
C GLN A 8 -28.95 45.17 10.40
N THR A 9 -29.25 43.97 9.92
CA THR A 9 -28.29 42.86 9.84
C THR A 9 -27.11 43.30 8.98
N LEU A 10 -25.95 43.49 9.60
CA LEU A 10 -24.66 43.58 8.91
C LEU A 10 -24.33 42.20 8.31
N ASN A 11 -24.85 41.92 7.12
CA ASN A 11 -24.31 40.89 6.24
C ASN A 11 -23.04 41.46 5.57
N ILE A 12 -21.91 41.41 6.26
CA ILE A 12 -20.61 41.59 5.60
C ILE A 12 -20.12 40.18 5.22
N CYS A 13 -20.40 39.80 3.97
CA CYS A 13 -19.69 38.70 3.33
C CYS A 13 -18.31 39.27 2.91
N CYS A 14 -17.24 38.94 3.63
CA CYS A 14 -15.88 39.34 3.25
C CYS A 14 -15.43 38.45 2.08
N ILE A 15 -15.58 38.94 0.84
CA ILE A 15 -14.97 38.32 -0.34
C ILE A 15 -13.49 38.71 -0.33
N THR A 16 -12.60 37.71 -0.43
CA THR A 16 -11.16 37.95 -0.50
C THR A 16 -10.76 38.48 -1.88
N LYS A 17 -9.51 38.92 -2.06
CA LYS A 17 -8.97 39.13 -3.41
C LYS A 17 -8.85 37.78 -4.15
N TRP A 18 -8.68 37.83 -5.47
CA TRP A 18 -8.32 36.65 -6.26
C TRP A 18 -6.89 36.21 -5.92
N PHE A 19 -6.70 34.90 -5.80
CA PHE A 19 -5.39 34.29 -5.57
C PHE A 19 -5.10 33.34 -6.72
N ASP A 20 -3.89 33.46 -7.24
CA ASP A 20 -3.34 32.68 -8.34
C ASP A 20 -1.93 32.29 -7.89
N ARG A 21 -1.73 31.00 -7.61
CA ARG A 21 -0.55 30.51 -6.88
C ARG A 21 0.47 29.90 -7.82
N ASP A 22 0.01 29.25 -8.88
CA ASP A 22 0.86 28.58 -9.84
C ASP A 22 0.32 28.73 -11.25
N ASP A 23 1.21 28.99 -12.20
CA ASP A 23 0.83 28.87 -13.61
C ASP A 23 0.53 27.39 -13.92
N PRO A 24 -0.49 27.08 -14.73
CA PRO A 24 -0.80 25.71 -15.10
C PRO A 24 0.37 25.09 -15.87
N THR A 25 1.13 24.24 -15.18
CA THR A 25 2.14 23.37 -15.80
C THR A 25 1.53 21.99 -15.99
N GLY A 26 2.10 21.12 -16.83
CA GLY A 26 1.49 19.89 -17.39
C GLY A 26 0.77 18.89 -16.46
N ASN A 27 0.75 19.13 -15.15
CA ASN A 27 -0.07 18.42 -14.16
C ASN A 27 -1.42 19.10 -13.85
N GLY A 28 -1.57 20.42 -13.98
CA GLY A 28 -2.82 21.11 -13.59
C GLY A 28 -2.61 22.51 -13.01
N ASP A 29 -3.70 23.04 -12.44
CA ASP A 29 -3.77 24.33 -11.72
C ASP A 29 -4.32 24.09 -10.30
N TYR A 30 -3.69 24.65 -9.26
CA TYR A 30 -3.83 24.14 -7.88
C TYR A 30 -3.90 25.21 -6.76
N GLU A 31 -5.08 25.76 -6.54
CA GLU A 31 -5.40 26.69 -5.45
C GLU A 31 -6.00 25.97 -4.22
N LEU A 32 -5.25 25.02 -3.65
CA LEU A 32 -5.69 24.33 -2.44
C LEU A 32 -5.70 25.26 -1.22
N LEU A 33 -6.78 25.20 -0.43
CA LEU A 33 -6.97 26.09 0.73
C LEU A 33 -5.82 25.95 1.75
N ALA A 34 -5.33 24.73 1.97
CA ALA A 34 -4.22 24.48 2.89
C ALA A 34 -2.92 25.18 2.44
N ASN A 35 -2.68 25.25 1.12
CA ASN A 35 -1.51 25.92 0.57
C ASN A 35 -1.68 27.44 0.67
N LEU A 36 -2.85 27.95 0.30
CA LEU A 36 -3.16 29.37 0.37
C LEU A 36 -3.14 29.92 1.80
N LEU A 37 -3.60 29.16 2.80
CA LEU A 37 -3.52 29.55 4.21
C LEU A 37 -2.08 29.58 4.75
N ASN A 38 -1.20 28.73 4.22
CA ASN A 38 0.22 28.74 4.56
C ASN A 38 0.96 29.91 3.90
N GLU A 39 0.57 30.27 2.68
CA GLU A 39 1.25 31.29 1.87
C GLU A 39 0.74 32.71 2.15
N TYR A 40 -0.55 32.87 2.45
CA TYR A 40 -1.22 34.14 2.76
C TYR A 40 -1.92 34.10 4.13
N PRO A 41 -1.17 33.96 5.24
CA PRO A 41 -1.75 33.86 6.57
C PRO A 41 -2.51 35.13 6.95
N GLY A 42 -3.79 35.01 7.29
CA GLY A 42 -4.65 36.12 7.72
C GLY A 42 -5.37 36.87 6.61
N GLU A 43 -5.05 36.61 5.34
CA GLU A 43 -5.77 37.18 4.19
C GLU A 43 -6.95 36.31 3.72
N ILE A 44 -6.97 35.05 4.14
CA ILE A 44 -8.00 34.05 3.82
C ILE A 44 -8.59 33.53 5.13
N CYS A 45 -9.93 33.43 5.17
CA CYS A 45 -10.63 32.90 6.32
C CYS A 45 -10.23 31.43 6.57
N GLN A 46 -9.97 31.05 7.83
CA GLN A 46 -9.66 29.66 8.18
C GLN A 46 -10.76 28.67 7.81
N ASN A 47 -12.02 29.13 7.75
CA ASN A 47 -13.17 28.35 7.32
C ASN A 47 -13.99 29.16 6.29
N PRO A 48 -13.63 29.13 5.00
CA PRO A 48 -14.41 29.78 3.95
C PRO A 48 -15.79 29.12 3.83
N ILE A 49 -16.82 29.92 3.50
CA ILE A 49 -18.20 29.43 3.31
C ILE A 49 -18.44 29.06 1.83
N THR A 50 -17.79 29.75 0.90
CA THR A 50 -17.90 29.53 -0.55
C THR A 50 -16.54 29.75 -1.21
N ILE A 51 -16.37 29.21 -2.43
CA ILE A 51 -15.19 29.41 -3.27
C ILE A 51 -15.64 29.67 -4.71
N GLU A 52 -14.99 30.63 -5.37
CA GLU A 52 -15.17 30.96 -6.77
C GLU A 52 -13.83 30.83 -7.48
N ALA A 53 -13.84 30.35 -8.73
CA ALA A 53 -12.65 30.27 -9.56
C ALA A 53 -12.95 30.77 -10.98
N GLN A 54 -11.99 31.49 -11.55
CA GLN A 54 -12.04 32.03 -12.90
C GLN A 54 -10.64 32.01 -13.52
N THR A 55 -10.57 31.92 -14.84
CA THR A 55 -9.31 32.09 -15.59
C THR A 55 -8.78 33.52 -15.43
N ILE A 56 -7.48 33.72 -15.69
CA ILE A 56 -6.86 35.07 -15.76
C ILE A 56 -7.58 35.96 -16.79
N SER A 57 -8.16 35.37 -17.83
CA SER A 57 -8.99 36.06 -18.83
C SER A 57 -10.43 36.38 -18.38
N GLY A 58 -10.81 36.04 -17.15
CA GLY A 58 -12.12 36.37 -16.55
C GLY A 58 -13.26 35.41 -16.89
N GLN A 59 -13.00 34.27 -17.53
CA GLN A 59 -14.00 33.22 -17.73
C GLN A 59 -14.18 32.38 -16.46
N SER A 60 -15.42 32.14 -16.03
CA SER A 60 -15.69 31.35 -14.82
C SER A 60 -15.36 29.88 -15.03
N ALA A 61 -14.96 29.18 -13.96
CA ALA A 61 -14.58 27.77 -14.00
C ALA A 61 -15.65 26.88 -14.67
N SER A 62 -16.94 27.13 -14.43
CA SER A 62 -18.05 26.37 -15.04
C SER A 62 -18.16 26.54 -16.57
N GLN A 63 -17.61 27.61 -17.14
CA GLN A 63 -17.62 27.89 -18.58
C GLN A 63 -16.40 27.30 -19.32
N THR A 64 -15.38 26.86 -18.58
CA THR A 64 -14.12 26.35 -19.18
C THR A 64 -14.25 24.93 -19.73
N GLY A 65 -15.26 24.16 -19.33
CA GLY A 65 -15.40 22.75 -19.70
C GLY A 65 -14.41 21.80 -19.01
N ASN A 66 -13.59 22.31 -18.08
CA ASN A 66 -12.63 21.53 -17.31
C ASN A 66 -13.32 20.70 -16.22
N VAL A 67 -12.75 19.53 -15.90
CA VAL A 67 -13.22 18.67 -14.80
C VAL A 67 -12.37 18.95 -13.56
N PHE A 68 -13.00 19.47 -12.50
CA PHE A 68 -12.33 19.83 -11.26
C PHE A 68 -12.29 18.64 -10.30
N GLN A 69 -11.08 18.28 -9.82
CA GLN A 69 -10.95 17.26 -8.78
C GLN A 69 -11.39 17.79 -7.41
N VAL A 70 -11.13 19.08 -7.17
CA VAL A 70 -11.52 19.77 -5.95
C VAL A 70 -12.13 21.10 -6.35
N TYR A 71 -13.40 21.31 -5.99
CA TYR A 71 -14.10 22.58 -6.13
C TYR A 71 -15.00 22.75 -4.91
N ASN A 72 -14.42 23.05 -3.75
CA ASN A 72 -15.19 23.27 -2.53
C ASN A 72 -14.46 24.15 -1.50
N PRO A 73 -15.19 24.91 -0.68
CA PRO A 73 -14.60 25.89 0.23
C PRO A 73 -13.77 25.29 1.37
N LYS A 74 -13.81 23.97 1.61
CA LYS A 74 -13.01 23.30 2.66
C LYS A 74 -11.65 22.82 2.17
N ARG A 75 -11.51 22.54 0.88
CA ARG A 75 -10.29 21.96 0.29
C ARG A 75 -9.62 22.90 -0.72
N GLY A 76 -10.36 23.86 -1.27
CA GLY A 76 -9.87 24.80 -2.28
C GLY A 76 -10.31 24.42 -3.69
N PHE A 77 -9.49 24.79 -4.67
CA PHE A 77 -9.68 24.50 -6.08
C PHE A 77 -8.50 23.68 -6.61
N ALA A 78 -8.77 22.69 -7.47
CA ALA A 78 -7.75 21.91 -8.16
C ALA A 78 -8.29 21.33 -9.47
N CYS A 79 -7.57 21.58 -10.56
CA CYS A 79 -7.82 21.03 -11.89
C CYS A 79 -6.61 20.18 -12.31
N GLU A 80 -6.76 18.88 -12.62
CA GLU A 80 -5.64 18.01 -13.01
C GLU A 80 -5.76 17.60 -14.49
N TRP A 81 -4.69 17.78 -15.29
CA TRP A 81 -4.67 17.41 -16.71
C TRP A 81 -4.03 16.03 -16.99
N CYS A 82 -3.36 15.35 -16.05
CA CYS A 82 -2.70 14.06 -16.35
C CYS A 82 -2.93 12.96 -15.30
N SER A 83 -4.13 12.36 -15.28
CA SER A 83 -4.37 11.10 -14.55
C SER A 83 -5.47 10.20 -15.15
N LYS A 84 -5.98 10.53 -16.34
CA LYS A 84 -6.92 9.65 -17.06
C LYS A 84 -6.17 8.86 -18.13
N CYS A 85 -6.20 7.53 -18.05
CA CYS A 85 -5.84 6.63 -19.15
C CYS A 85 -6.83 6.89 -20.29
N ARG A 86 -6.55 7.90 -21.13
CA ARG A 86 -7.41 8.28 -22.24
C ARG A 86 -7.00 7.49 -23.46
N THR A 87 -7.99 6.91 -24.12
CA THR A 87 -7.77 6.30 -25.42
C THR A 87 -7.45 7.39 -26.46
N PRO A 88 -6.85 7.02 -27.60
CA PRO A 88 -6.90 7.84 -28.81
C PRO A 88 -8.33 8.21 -29.19
N TRP A 89 -8.48 9.19 -30.08
CA TRP A 89 -9.77 9.47 -30.72
C TRP A 89 -10.05 8.38 -31.76
N PHE A 90 -11.26 7.85 -31.73
CA PHE A 90 -11.79 6.88 -32.67
C PHE A 90 -12.92 7.51 -33.46
N ASP A 91 -12.88 7.26 -34.75
CA ASP A 91 -13.79 7.75 -35.77
C ASP A 91 -13.94 6.56 -36.73
N ARG A 92 -15.03 5.82 -36.54
CA ARG A 92 -15.27 4.51 -37.14
C ARG A 92 -16.33 4.61 -38.24
N ASP A 93 -17.40 5.35 -38.00
CA ASP A 93 -18.48 5.51 -38.96
C ASP A 93 -18.53 6.96 -39.46
N ASN A 94 -18.83 7.14 -40.75
CA ASN A 94 -19.14 8.47 -41.26
C ASN A 94 -20.66 8.64 -41.15
N PRO A 95 -21.23 9.87 -41.10
CA PRO A 95 -22.66 10.15 -40.87
C PRO A 95 -23.64 9.71 -41.99
N SER A 96 -23.30 8.68 -42.77
CA SER A 96 -24.08 8.17 -43.89
C SER A 96 -25.27 7.30 -43.43
N GLY A 97 -26.40 7.41 -44.13
CA GLY A 97 -27.60 6.63 -43.81
C GLY A 97 -28.42 7.19 -42.63
N GLN A 98 -28.57 6.42 -41.55
CA GLN A 98 -29.46 6.75 -40.42
C GLN A 98 -28.85 7.70 -39.38
N GLY A 99 -27.54 7.95 -39.44
CA GLY A 99 -26.84 8.79 -38.49
C GLY A 99 -25.36 8.42 -38.39
N ASP A 100 -24.76 8.69 -37.24
CA ASP A 100 -23.36 8.41 -36.93
C ASP A 100 -23.26 7.58 -35.63
N TYR A 101 -22.47 6.50 -35.63
CA TYR A 101 -22.50 5.44 -34.63
C TYR A 101 -21.10 5.00 -34.17
N GLU A 102 -20.72 5.50 -33.00
CA GLU A 102 -19.44 5.23 -32.33
C GLU A 102 -19.65 4.37 -31.07
N THR A 103 -20.13 3.14 -31.27
CA THR A 103 -20.47 2.24 -30.15
C THR A 103 -19.24 1.56 -29.54
N LEU A 104 -19.28 1.35 -28.22
CA LEU A 104 -18.17 0.74 -27.48
C LEU A 104 -17.89 -0.70 -27.94
N SER A 105 -18.93 -1.49 -28.23
CA SER A 105 -18.79 -2.89 -28.67
C SER A 105 -18.00 -3.00 -29.98
N LEU A 106 -18.24 -2.11 -30.93
CA LEU A 106 -17.52 -2.07 -32.20
C LEU A 106 -16.10 -1.51 -32.03
N ALA A 107 -15.90 -0.54 -31.14
CA ALA A 107 -14.59 0.01 -30.81
C ALA A 107 -13.66 -1.05 -30.18
N LEU A 108 -14.18 -1.91 -29.29
CA LEU A 108 -13.43 -3.01 -28.67
C LEU A 108 -12.96 -4.07 -29.67
N ILE A 109 -13.75 -4.32 -30.71
CA ILE A 109 -13.41 -5.28 -31.78
C ILE A 109 -12.38 -4.66 -32.73
N THR A 110 -12.55 -3.39 -33.09
CA THR A 110 -11.73 -2.70 -34.10
C THR A 110 -10.37 -2.30 -33.54
N TYR A 111 -10.31 -1.86 -32.27
CA TYR A 111 -9.12 -1.36 -31.60
C TYR A 111 -8.84 -2.13 -30.29
N PRO A 112 -8.50 -3.43 -30.38
CA PRO A 112 -8.22 -4.24 -29.20
C PRO A 112 -7.06 -3.64 -28.39
N LEU A 113 -7.18 -3.66 -27.05
CA LEU A 113 -6.24 -3.07 -26.08
C LEU A 113 -6.09 -1.53 -26.11
N GLN A 114 -6.68 -0.83 -27.08
CA GLN A 114 -6.71 0.64 -27.08
C GLN A 114 -7.96 1.20 -26.40
N VAL A 115 -8.96 0.35 -26.13
CA VAL A 115 -10.23 0.70 -25.46
C VAL A 115 -10.49 -0.29 -24.34
N CYS A 116 -10.86 0.20 -23.16
CA CYS A 116 -11.29 -0.63 -22.04
C CYS A 116 -12.72 -1.11 -22.25
N ALA A 117 -13.01 -2.32 -21.80
CA ALA A 117 -14.36 -2.87 -21.85
C ALA A 117 -15.36 -2.14 -20.94
N GLN A 118 -14.86 -1.47 -19.90
CA GLN A 118 -15.65 -0.66 -18.98
C GLN A 118 -15.01 0.73 -18.82
N PRO A 119 -15.28 1.64 -19.77
CA PRO A 119 -14.80 3.01 -19.67
C PRO A 119 -15.56 3.80 -18.60
N ILE A 120 -14.82 4.66 -17.92
CA ILE A 120 -15.29 5.51 -16.82
C ILE A 120 -16.03 6.74 -17.38
N ALA A 121 -15.60 7.23 -18.55
CA ALA A 121 -16.20 8.38 -19.21
C ALA A 121 -15.98 8.30 -20.72
N ILE A 122 -16.85 8.98 -21.48
CA ILE A 122 -16.74 9.17 -22.92
C ILE A 122 -16.70 10.66 -23.23
N GLU A 123 -15.79 11.04 -24.12
CA GLU A 123 -15.69 12.38 -24.67
C GLU A 123 -16.01 12.29 -26.16
N VAL A 124 -16.87 13.17 -26.64
CA VAL A 124 -17.31 13.22 -28.03
C VAL A 124 -16.93 14.57 -28.61
N ALA A 125 -16.37 14.57 -29.81
CA ALA A 125 -16.09 15.78 -30.56
C ALA A 125 -16.46 15.56 -32.02
N THR A 126 -16.71 16.62 -32.76
CA THR A 126 -16.75 16.51 -34.22
C THR A 126 -15.36 16.18 -34.75
N ILE A 127 -15.24 15.71 -36.00
CA ILE A 127 -13.92 15.57 -36.65
C ILE A 127 -13.12 16.86 -36.60
N SER A 128 -13.77 18.02 -36.78
CA SER A 128 -13.17 19.35 -36.69
C SER A 128 -12.69 19.73 -35.28
N GLY A 129 -12.98 18.91 -34.27
CA GLY A 129 -12.45 19.00 -32.92
C GLY A 129 -13.31 19.82 -31.96
N THR A 130 -14.53 20.21 -32.34
CA THR A 130 -15.43 20.91 -31.43
C THR A 130 -16.03 19.92 -30.44
N PRO A 131 -15.83 20.09 -29.12
CA PRO A 131 -16.35 19.17 -28.12
C PRO A 131 -17.88 19.27 -28.06
N VAL A 132 -18.51 18.11 -27.92
CA VAL A 132 -19.97 17.96 -27.91
C VAL A 132 -20.40 17.63 -26.48
N LEU A 133 -21.23 18.47 -25.88
CA LEU A 133 -21.76 18.26 -24.55
C LEU A 133 -23.21 17.74 -24.61
N PRO A 134 -23.63 16.91 -23.64
CA PRO A 134 -24.99 16.36 -23.62
C PRO A 134 -26.07 17.43 -23.34
N ALA A 135 -25.71 18.55 -22.70
CA ALA A 135 -26.65 19.62 -22.39
C ALA A 135 -27.03 20.42 -23.66
N GLY A 136 -28.24 20.16 -24.18
CA GLY A 136 -28.84 20.93 -25.27
C GLY A 136 -29.02 20.18 -26.61
N ASN A 137 -28.51 18.95 -26.72
CA ASN A 137 -28.59 18.14 -27.95
C ASN A 137 -29.34 16.82 -27.70
N ASN A 138 -30.15 16.38 -28.67
CA ASN A 138 -31.03 15.20 -28.54
C ASN A 138 -30.39 13.93 -29.14
N PHE A 139 -29.32 13.42 -28.51
CA PHE A 139 -28.61 12.22 -28.98
C PHE A 139 -29.31 10.92 -28.58
N GLN A 140 -29.21 9.88 -29.42
CA GLN A 140 -29.80 8.56 -29.12
C GLN A 140 -29.02 7.86 -28.01
N ILE A 141 -27.69 7.88 -28.09
CA ILE A 141 -26.78 7.27 -27.10
C ILE A 141 -25.65 8.25 -26.82
N TYR A 142 -25.43 8.55 -25.54
CA TYR A 142 -24.29 9.31 -25.03
C TYR A 142 -23.95 8.72 -23.66
N ASP A 143 -23.29 7.56 -23.65
CA ASP A 143 -23.04 6.78 -22.43
C ASP A 143 -21.71 6.07 -22.56
N PRO A 144 -20.76 6.20 -21.61
CA PRO A 144 -19.49 5.50 -21.69
C PRO A 144 -19.63 3.98 -21.90
N THR A 145 -20.64 3.34 -21.30
CA THR A 145 -20.83 1.88 -21.37
C THR A 145 -21.41 1.38 -22.69
N GLN A 146 -22.02 2.27 -23.48
CA GLN A 146 -22.66 1.94 -24.76
C GLN A 146 -21.95 2.60 -25.96
N GLY A 147 -21.25 3.71 -25.74
CA GLY A 147 -20.60 4.54 -26.74
C GLY A 147 -21.41 5.80 -27.05
N PHE A 148 -21.37 6.23 -28.31
CA PHE A 148 -22.11 7.39 -28.81
C PHE A 148 -22.91 7.02 -30.06
N ALA A 149 -24.13 7.54 -30.18
CA ALA A 149 -24.94 7.41 -31.38
C ALA A 149 -25.78 8.67 -31.61
N CYS A 150 -25.60 9.25 -32.79
CA CYS A 150 -26.43 10.31 -33.31
C CYS A 150 -27.36 9.74 -34.38
N MET A 151 -28.66 10.03 -34.31
CA MET A 151 -29.61 9.69 -35.38
C MET A 151 -30.08 10.93 -36.11
N ASN A 152 -30.06 10.87 -37.45
CA ASN A 152 -30.52 11.96 -38.32
C ASN A 152 -31.98 12.35 -38.01
N ALA A 153 -32.82 11.39 -37.63
CA ALA A 153 -34.24 11.62 -37.30
C ALA A 153 -34.50 12.45 -36.03
N LEU A 154 -33.51 12.55 -35.14
CA LEU A 154 -33.62 13.28 -33.87
C LEU A 154 -33.02 14.70 -33.94
N GLN A 155 -32.44 15.06 -35.10
CA GLN A 155 -31.72 16.33 -35.30
C GLN A 155 -32.41 17.21 -36.34
N ASN A 156 -32.45 18.52 -36.10
CA ASN A 156 -33.05 19.51 -37.03
C ASN A 156 -32.13 19.89 -38.22
N GLY A 157 -31.12 19.07 -38.54
CA GLY A 157 -30.16 19.32 -39.62
C GLY A 157 -29.26 18.12 -39.96
N GLY A 158 -29.64 16.91 -39.55
CA GLY A 158 -28.79 15.72 -39.67
C GLY A 158 -27.67 15.67 -38.61
N CYS A 159 -27.03 14.52 -38.51
CA CYS A 159 -25.86 14.30 -37.67
C CYS A 159 -24.61 14.85 -38.34
N GLN A 160 -23.76 15.47 -37.52
CA GLN A 160 -22.39 15.78 -37.93
C GLN A 160 -21.53 14.51 -37.81
N ASP A 161 -20.30 14.61 -38.27
CA ASP A 161 -19.32 13.55 -38.19
C ASP A 161 -18.58 13.61 -36.85
N TYR A 162 -18.73 12.59 -36.02
CA TYR A 162 -18.25 12.60 -34.63
C TYR A 162 -17.19 11.53 -34.38
N LYS A 163 -16.19 11.91 -33.59
CA LYS A 163 -15.18 11.04 -33.03
C LYS A 163 -15.34 10.94 -31.52
N VAL A 164 -15.03 9.77 -30.98
CA VAL A 164 -15.11 9.48 -29.54
C VAL A 164 -13.76 9.12 -28.96
N ARG A 165 -13.54 9.45 -27.70
CA ARG A 165 -12.46 8.85 -26.91
C ARG A 165 -12.97 8.48 -25.53
N PHE A 166 -12.41 7.42 -24.98
CA PHE A 166 -12.82 6.88 -23.70
C PHE A 166 -11.78 7.20 -22.63
N THR A 167 -12.26 7.37 -21.40
CA THR A 167 -11.43 7.36 -20.20
C THR A 167 -11.48 5.97 -19.61
N CYS A 168 -10.34 5.32 -19.54
CA CYS A 168 -10.18 3.98 -19.01
C CYS A 168 -9.58 3.97 -17.60
N PRO A 169 -9.77 2.88 -16.85
CA PRO A 169 -8.99 2.61 -15.64
C PRO A 169 -7.49 2.51 -15.96
N MET A 170 -6.64 2.98 -15.04
CA MET A 170 -5.18 2.98 -15.19
C MET A 170 -4.57 1.59 -15.42
N SER A 171 -5.25 0.54 -14.98
CA SER A 171 -4.85 -0.87 -15.16
C SER A 171 -4.81 -1.34 -16.62
N LEU A 172 -5.45 -0.63 -17.56
CA LEU A 172 -5.34 -0.91 -18.99
C LEU A 172 -4.09 -0.26 -19.62
N CYS A 173 -3.73 0.94 -19.20
CA CYS A 173 -2.58 1.67 -19.77
C CYS A 173 -1.22 1.09 -19.33
N GLN A 174 -1.19 0.26 -18.28
CA GLN A 174 -0.01 -0.47 -17.82
C GLN A 174 -0.41 -1.87 -17.32
N PRO A 175 -0.70 -2.84 -18.21
CA PRO A 175 -1.15 -4.16 -17.79
C PRO A 175 0.03 -4.94 -17.16
N THR A 176 0.06 -5.00 -15.84
CA THR A 176 1.02 -5.79 -15.06
C THR A 176 0.48 -7.21 -14.75
N CYS A 177 -0.83 -7.42 -14.94
CA CYS A 177 -1.58 -8.58 -14.48
C CYS A 177 -2.43 -9.18 -15.60
N VAL A 178 -1.82 -10.11 -16.34
CA VAL A 178 -2.42 -10.73 -17.53
C VAL A 178 -2.35 -12.25 -17.37
N THR A 179 -3.45 -12.94 -17.67
CA THR A 179 -3.51 -14.40 -17.57
C THR A 179 -2.80 -15.07 -18.76
N ARG A 180 -2.62 -16.39 -18.72
CA ARG A 180 -2.18 -17.15 -19.90
C ARG A 180 -3.29 -17.21 -20.95
N TRP A 181 -2.96 -17.71 -22.14
CA TRP A 181 -3.95 -18.01 -23.16
C TRP A 181 -4.77 -19.27 -22.81
N PHE A 182 -6.07 -19.21 -23.09
CA PHE A 182 -7.06 -20.26 -22.88
C PHE A 182 -7.85 -20.48 -24.16
N ASP A 183 -8.21 -21.74 -24.38
CA ASP A 183 -8.87 -22.28 -25.57
C ASP A 183 -9.72 -23.46 -25.08
N SER A 184 -10.99 -23.51 -25.46
CA SER A 184 -12.02 -24.39 -24.88
C SER A 184 -13.01 -24.93 -25.91
N ASP A 185 -13.21 -24.28 -27.07
CA ASP A 185 -14.03 -24.80 -28.16
C ASP A 185 -13.23 -24.78 -29.47
N ASN A 186 -13.72 -25.49 -30.48
CA ASN A 186 -13.14 -25.45 -31.82
C ASN A 186 -14.22 -25.01 -32.81
N PRO A 187 -13.87 -24.33 -33.92
CA PRO A 187 -14.82 -23.77 -34.88
C PRO A 187 -15.73 -24.81 -35.58
N ASN A 188 -15.38 -26.10 -35.50
CA ASN A 188 -16.04 -27.21 -36.19
C ASN A 188 -17.06 -27.98 -35.34
N THR A 189 -17.04 -27.82 -34.02
CA THR A 189 -17.80 -28.69 -33.11
C THR A 189 -19.21 -28.17 -32.81
N ASN A 190 -19.44 -26.86 -32.87
CA ASN A 190 -20.71 -26.24 -32.45
C ASN A 190 -21.24 -25.13 -33.39
N GLY A 191 -20.85 -25.14 -34.66
CA GLY A 191 -21.29 -24.13 -35.63
C GLY A 191 -20.66 -22.74 -35.43
N GLY A 192 -19.52 -22.69 -34.76
CA GLY A 192 -18.77 -21.48 -34.43
C GLY A 192 -17.66 -21.81 -33.44
N ASP A 193 -16.91 -20.78 -33.02
CA ASP A 193 -15.86 -20.87 -32.00
C ASP A 193 -16.19 -19.94 -30.82
N SER A 194 -16.01 -20.42 -29.58
CA SER A 194 -16.60 -19.74 -28.41
C SER A 194 -15.83 -19.94 -27.10
N GLU A 195 -15.00 -18.96 -26.75
CA GLU A 195 -14.28 -18.89 -25.47
C GLU A 195 -15.05 -18.09 -24.41
N ARG A 196 -16.11 -18.70 -23.85
CA ARG A 196 -16.95 -18.08 -22.81
C ARG A 196 -16.29 -18.11 -21.44
N LEU A 197 -16.26 -16.97 -20.75
CA LEU A 197 -15.67 -16.84 -19.41
C LEU A 197 -16.30 -17.83 -18.41
N THR A 198 -17.62 -18.04 -18.48
CA THR A 198 -18.33 -18.97 -17.58
C THR A 198 -17.90 -20.42 -17.74
N VAL A 199 -17.50 -20.83 -18.95
CA VAL A 199 -16.97 -22.17 -19.23
C VAL A 199 -15.51 -22.24 -18.78
N LEU A 200 -14.71 -21.22 -19.12
CA LEU A 200 -13.30 -21.13 -18.76
C LEU A 200 -13.06 -21.10 -17.25
N LEU A 201 -13.88 -20.40 -16.47
CA LEU A 201 -13.79 -20.40 -15.01
C LEU A 201 -14.09 -21.77 -14.38
N ARG A 202 -14.91 -22.60 -15.06
CA ARG A 202 -15.18 -23.99 -14.62
C ARG A 202 -14.06 -24.93 -15.02
N MET A 203 -13.50 -24.75 -16.21
CA MET A 203 -12.42 -25.59 -16.74
C MET A 203 -11.07 -25.30 -16.08
N TYR A 204 -10.81 -24.03 -15.74
CA TYR A 204 -9.55 -23.54 -15.16
C TYR A 204 -9.79 -22.74 -13.86
N PRO A 205 -10.28 -23.40 -12.79
CA PRO A 205 -10.66 -22.71 -11.56
C PRO A 205 -9.43 -22.09 -10.88
N GLY A 206 -9.50 -20.79 -10.58
CA GLY A 206 -8.42 -20.05 -9.91
C GLY A 206 -7.31 -19.52 -10.82
N GLU A 207 -7.34 -19.84 -12.12
CA GLU A 207 -6.38 -19.32 -13.11
C GLU A 207 -6.86 -18.04 -13.82
N ILE A 208 -8.14 -17.72 -13.69
CA ILE A 208 -8.78 -16.53 -14.26
C ILE A 208 -9.51 -15.79 -13.11
N CYS A 209 -9.41 -14.47 -13.08
CA CYS A 209 -10.15 -13.67 -12.11
C CYS A 209 -11.66 -13.74 -12.40
N PRO A 210 -12.52 -13.71 -11.36
CA PRO A 210 -13.97 -13.79 -11.54
C PRO A 210 -14.56 -12.57 -12.27
N ASN A 211 -13.90 -11.41 -12.16
CA ASN A 211 -14.29 -10.16 -12.79
C ASN A 211 -13.10 -9.57 -13.58
N PRO A 212 -12.80 -10.08 -14.78
CA PRO A 212 -11.74 -9.54 -15.62
C PRO A 212 -12.13 -8.15 -16.15
N ILE A 213 -11.12 -7.30 -16.33
CA ILE A 213 -11.28 -5.90 -16.76
C ILE A 213 -10.94 -5.69 -18.24
N GLY A 214 -10.31 -6.70 -18.86
CA GLY A 214 -9.97 -6.71 -20.28
C GLY A 214 -9.91 -8.14 -20.82
N ILE A 215 -10.07 -8.27 -22.13
CA ILE A 215 -9.97 -9.54 -22.86
C ILE A 215 -9.27 -9.28 -24.18
N GLU A 216 -8.40 -10.19 -24.58
CA GLU A 216 -7.79 -10.19 -25.89
C GLU A 216 -7.93 -11.58 -26.51
N ALA A 217 -8.26 -11.59 -27.80
CA ALA A 217 -8.43 -12.80 -28.59
C ALA A 217 -7.48 -12.80 -29.80
N GLN A 218 -6.88 -13.95 -30.06
CA GLN A 218 -6.12 -14.21 -31.26
C GLN A 218 -6.38 -15.62 -31.72
N THR A 219 -6.12 -15.90 -32.99
CA THR A 219 -6.20 -17.28 -33.48
C THR A 219 -5.14 -18.15 -32.83
N ILE A 220 -5.27 -19.47 -32.86
CA ILE A 220 -4.21 -20.40 -32.39
C ILE A 220 -2.86 -20.05 -33.04
N SER A 221 -2.88 -19.64 -34.32
CA SER A 221 -1.72 -19.23 -35.12
C SER A 221 -1.12 -17.86 -34.75
N GLY A 222 -1.74 -17.12 -33.83
CA GLY A 222 -1.25 -15.83 -33.32
C GLY A 222 -1.72 -14.60 -34.11
N GLN A 223 -2.64 -14.77 -35.07
CA GLN A 223 -3.26 -13.62 -35.75
C GLN A 223 -4.30 -12.96 -34.83
N PRO A 224 -4.22 -11.65 -34.56
CA PRO A 224 -5.21 -10.94 -33.73
C PRO A 224 -6.62 -11.04 -34.30
N ALA A 225 -7.63 -11.17 -33.44
CA ALA A 225 -9.02 -11.31 -33.86
C ALA A 225 -9.50 -10.17 -34.79
N SER A 226 -9.02 -8.93 -34.58
CA SER A 226 -9.35 -7.77 -35.40
C SER A 226 -8.91 -7.89 -36.88
N GLN A 227 -7.91 -8.73 -37.17
CA GLN A 227 -7.36 -8.90 -38.52
C GLN A 227 -7.97 -10.08 -39.30
N THR A 228 -8.81 -10.89 -38.63
CA THR A 228 -9.41 -12.08 -39.23
C THR A 228 -10.62 -11.79 -40.10
N GLY A 229 -11.28 -10.65 -39.91
CA GLY A 229 -12.51 -10.29 -40.60
C GLY A 229 -13.75 -11.08 -40.14
N ASN A 230 -13.64 -11.94 -39.11
CA ASN A 230 -14.79 -12.63 -38.54
C ASN A 230 -15.66 -11.69 -37.68
N VAL A 231 -16.98 -11.92 -37.72
CA VAL A 231 -17.97 -11.16 -36.96
C VAL A 231 -18.27 -11.86 -35.63
N PHE A 232 -17.99 -11.18 -34.51
CA PHE A 232 -18.25 -11.72 -33.17
C PHE A 232 -19.64 -11.32 -32.69
N GLN A 233 -20.40 -12.29 -32.17
CA GLN A 233 -21.67 -12.03 -31.50
C GLN A 233 -21.43 -11.44 -30.10
N GLU A 234 -20.43 -11.97 -29.40
CA GLU A 234 -20.01 -11.52 -28.08
C GLU A 234 -18.49 -11.30 -28.10
N TYR A 235 -18.03 -10.16 -27.57
CA TYR A 235 -16.61 -9.85 -27.39
C TYR A 235 -16.47 -8.91 -26.19
N ASN A 236 -16.48 -9.48 -24.98
CA ASN A 236 -16.45 -8.71 -23.73
C ASN A 236 -15.76 -9.52 -22.63
N PRO A 237 -14.92 -8.94 -21.75
CA PRO A 237 -14.31 -9.67 -20.65
C PRO A 237 -15.30 -10.35 -19.71
N THR A 238 -16.49 -9.82 -19.46
CA THR A 238 -17.45 -10.45 -18.53
C THR A 238 -18.14 -11.69 -19.10
N THR A 239 -18.19 -11.85 -20.43
CA THR A 239 -18.86 -13.00 -21.08
C THR A 239 -17.89 -13.90 -21.84
N GLY A 240 -16.78 -13.36 -22.34
CA GLY A 240 -15.83 -14.02 -23.23
C GLY A 240 -15.98 -13.57 -24.69
N ILE A 241 -15.55 -14.42 -25.61
CA ILE A 241 -15.82 -14.24 -27.05
C ILE A 241 -16.75 -15.33 -27.58
N SER A 242 -17.51 -15.00 -28.62
CA SER A 242 -18.30 -15.96 -29.37
C SER A 242 -18.40 -15.56 -30.83
N CYS A 243 -17.86 -16.40 -31.71
CA CYS A 243 -17.98 -16.32 -33.16
C CYS A 243 -18.92 -17.43 -33.64
N ILE A 244 -19.93 -17.09 -34.44
CA ILE A 244 -20.88 -18.07 -35.00
C ILE A 244 -20.75 -18.10 -36.52
N ASN A 245 -20.57 -19.29 -37.09
CA ASN A 245 -20.39 -19.53 -38.54
C ASN A 245 -21.58 -19.00 -39.36
N ALA A 246 -22.81 -19.08 -38.82
CA ALA A 246 -24.03 -18.58 -39.47
C ALA A 246 -23.99 -17.06 -39.76
N ASN A 247 -23.24 -16.29 -38.97
CA ASN A 247 -23.16 -14.83 -39.10
C ASN A 247 -21.98 -14.37 -39.99
N GLN A 248 -21.18 -15.29 -40.51
CA GLN A 248 -19.94 -14.98 -41.24
C GLN A 248 -20.11 -14.85 -42.77
N GLY A 249 -21.35 -14.84 -43.28
CA GLY A 249 -21.59 -14.71 -44.73
C GLY A 249 -21.01 -15.85 -45.58
N GLY A 250 -20.84 -17.05 -45.01
CA GLY A 250 -20.34 -18.25 -45.72
C GLY A 250 -18.89 -18.63 -45.42
N VAL A 251 -18.18 -17.87 -44.57
CA VAL A 251 -16.83 -18.21 -44.06
C VAL A 251 -16.93 -18.92 -42.71
N VAL A 252 -16.01 -19.81 -42.38
CA VAL A 252 -15.96 -20.45 -41.04
C VAL A 252 -15.22 -19.51 -40.08
N CYS A 253 -15.66 -19.43 -38.83
CA CYS A 253 -14.91 -18.77 -37.77
C CYS A 253 -13.49 -19.33 -37.69
N ALA A 254 -12.51 -18.45 -37.50
CA ALA A 254 -11.18 -18.90 -37.12
C ALA A 254 -11.20 -19.50 -35.70
N ASP A 255 -10.14 -20.23 -35.38
CA ASP A 255 -9.96 -20.93 -34.11
C ASP A 255 -9.25 -20.02 -33.12
N TYR A 256 -9.96 -19.52 -32.11
CA TYR A 256 -9.48 -18.46 -31.21
C TYR A 256 -9.13 -18.96 -29.83
N LYS A 257 -8.08 -18.35 -29.28
CA LYS A 257 -7.73 -18.41 -27.86
C LYS A 257 -7.81 -17.02 -27.25
N VAL A 258 -8.17 -16.96 -25.99
CA VAL A 258 -8.31 -15.71 -25.22
C VAL A 258 -7.42 -15.67 -24.00
N HIS A 259 -7.02 -14.48 -23.61
CA HIS A 259 -6.47 -14.23 -22.27
C HIS A 259 -7.07 -12.95 -21.71
N PHE A 260 -7.08 -12.85 -20.39
CA PHE A 260 -7.81 -11.82 -19.65
C PHE A 260 -6.85 -10.92 -18.89
N THR A 261 -7.17 -9.64 -18.85
CA THR A 261 -6.52 -8.68 -17.95
C THR A 261 -7.30 -8.67 -16.64
N CYS A 262 -6.59 -8.90 -15.54
CA CYS A 262 -7.19 -8.94 -14.21
C CYS A 262 -6.85 -7.68 -13.40
N PRO A 263 -7.66 -7.31 -12.39
CA PRO A 263 -7.32 -6.23 -11.46
C PRO A 263 -5.98 -6.51 -10.76
N GLU A 264 -5.20 -5.47 -10.46
CA GLU A 264 -3.87 -5.62 -9.80
C GLU A 264 -3.96 -6.34 -8.44
N GLU A 265 -5.09 -6.22 -7.74
CA GLU A 265 -5.37 -6.94 -6.49
C GLU A 265 -5.36 -8.47 -6.67
N TRP A 266 -5.73 -8.95 -7.86
CA TRP A 266 -5.75 -10.38 -8.17
C TRP A 266 -4.34 -10.94 -8.38
N CYS A 267 -3.43 -10.20 -9.05
CA CYS A 267 -2.04 -10.64 -9.23
C CYS A 267 -1.12 -10.34 -8.04
N SER A 268 -1.50 -9.39 -7.18
CA SER A 268 -0.81 -9.14 -5.90
C SER A 268 -1.20 -10.13 -4.81
N THR A 269 -2.11 -11.05 -5.11
CA THR A 269 -2.47 -12.17 -4.24
C THR A 269 -2.06 -13.50 -4.86
N CYS A 270 -1.68 -14.46 -4.03
CA CYS A 270 -1.39 -15.82 -4.45
C CYS A 270 -2.42 -16.75 -3.82
N ARG A 271 -3.00 -17.63 -4.65
CA ARG A 271 -3.96 -18.65 -4.20
C ARG A 271 -3.28 -20.02 -4.20
N THR A 272 -3.72 -20.87 -3.28
CA THR A 272 -3.34 -22.29 -3.25
C THR A 272 -4.04 -23.08 -4.36
N SER A 273 -3.66 -24.33 -4.59
CA SER A 273 -4.59 -25.25 -5.25
C SER A 273 -5.81 -25.48 -4.36
N TRP A 274 -6.96 -25.85 -4.92
CA TRP A 274 -8.07 -26.32 -4.11
C TRP A 274 -7.63 -27.50 -3.26
N LEU A 275 -7.87 -27.39 -1.96
CA LEU A 275 -7.57 -28.40 -0.96
C LEU A 275 -8.88 -29.03 -0.52
N ASP A 276 -8.90 -30.36 -0.59
CA ASP A 276 -10.07 -31.20 -0.36
C ASP A 276 -9.53 -32.50 0.23
N ARG A 277 -9.57 -32.63 1.55
CA ARG A 277 -8.89 -33.70 2.29
C ARG A 277 -9.88 -34.64 2.97
N ASP A 278 -10.99 -34.10 3.48
CA ASP A 278 -11.94 -34.84 4.29
C ASP A 278 -13.34 -34.86 3.65
N ASP A 279 -13.80 -36.04 3.23
CA ASP A 279 -15.18 -36.30 2.77
C ASP A 279 -16.20 -36.06 3.92
N PRO A 280 -17.50 -35.81 3.64
CA PRO A 280 -18.53 -35.43 4.63
C PRO A 280 -18.96 -36.51 5.65
N ASP A 281 -18.12 -37.49 5.93
CA ASP A 281 -18.34 -38.56 6.91
C ASP A 281 -18.39 -38.04 8.36
N ASN A 282 -18.77 -38.91 9.32
CA ASN A 282 -18.91 -38.53 10.73
C ASN A 282 -17.52 -38.31 11.38
N PRO A 283 -17.16 -37.11 11.91
CA PRO A 283 -18.04 -36.08 12.48
C PRO A 283 -18.38 -34.85 11.60
N GLY A 284 -17.89 -34.76 10.37
CA GLY A 284 -18.14 -33.67 9.42
C GLY A 284 -16.90 -33.37 8.54
N VAL A 285 -16.95 -32.31 7.74
CA VAL A 285 -15.85 -31.87 6.86
C VAL A 285 -14.91 -30.93 7.62
N ARG A 286 -13.60 -31.19 7.55
CA ARG A 286 -12.58 -30.42 8.26
C ARG A 286 -11.36 -30.13 7.38
N GLU A 287 -11.17 -28.87 7.05
CA GLU A 287 -10.10 -28.37 6.19
C GLU A 287 -9.25 -27.33 6.95
N ILE A 288 -8.44 -27.78 7.93
CA ILE A 288 -7.65 -26.93 8.86
C ILE A 288 -6.17 -26.87 8.46
N TRP A 289 -5.56 -25.69 8.52
CA TRP A 289 -4.18 -25.45 8.03
C TRP A 289 -3.09 -26.28 8.72
N THR A 290 -3.26 -26.63 10.00
CA THR A 290 -2.29 -27.42 10.77
C THR A 290 -2.11 -28.85 10.23
N GLU A 291 -3.03 -29.31 9.38
CA GLU A 291 -3.06 -30.67 8.85
C GLU A 291 -2.53 -30.77 7.41
N PHE A 292 -2.18 -29.63 6.78
CA PHE A 292 -1.55 -29.57 5.46
C PHE A 292 -0.01 -29.52 5.55
N GLN A 293 0.66 -30.53 4.99
CA GLN A 293 2.13 -30.50 4.82
C GLN A 293 2.52 -29.48 3.73
N THR A 294 3.17 -28.40 4.16
CA THR A 294 3.92 -27.28 3.54
C THR A 294 4.49 -27.36 2.10
N SER A 295 4.05 -28.24 1.20
CA SER A 295 4.75 -28.51 -0.06
C SER A 295 4.16 -27.86 -1.32
N TYR A 296 2.99 -27.22 -1.28
CA TYR A 296 2.35 -26.67 -2.50
C TYR A 296 1.60 -25.35 -2.29
N VAL A 297 2.25 -24.36 -1.68
CA VAL A 297 1.57 -23.08 -1.40
C VAL A 297 2.48 -21.90 -1.72
N CYS A 298 2.31 -21.36 -2.92
CA CYS A 298 2.84 -20.07 -3.38
C CYS A 298 4.38 -19.90 -3.42
N PRO A 299 4.95 -19.15 -4.38
CA PRO A 299 6.39 -18.87 -4.39
C PRO A 299 6.85 -18.17 -3.11
N SER A 300 8.13 -18.33 -2.74
CA SER A 300 8.77 -17.91 -1.47
C SER A 300 8.79 -16.39 -1.16
N ARG A 301 7.93 -15.57 -1.80
CA ARG A 301 7.86 -14.11 -1.70
C ARG A 301 6.51 -13.58 -1.20
N VAL A 302 5.71 -14.44 -0.55
CA VAL A 302 4.37 -14.09 -0.07
C VAL A 302 4.34 -14.08 1.46
N SER A 303 3.50 -13.25 2.08
CA SER A 303 3.25 -13.30 3.53
C SER A 303 2.82 -14.71 3.95
N TYR A 304 3.41 -15.25 5.03
CA TYR A 304 3.15 -16.63 5.46
C TYR A 304 1.75 -16.89 6.08
N LEU A 305 0.90 -15.86 6.24
CA LEU A 305 -0.45 -15.99 6.77
C LEU A 305 -1.49 -15.73 5.67
N PRO A 306 -2.53 -16.58 5.53
CA PRO A 306 -3.63 -16.33 4.61
C PRO A 306 -4.40 -15.09 5.07
N ILE A 307 -4.76 -14.22 4.13
CA ILE A 307 -5.59 -13.05 4.39
C ILE A 307 -7.08 -13.36 4.25
N ALA A 308 -7.42 -14.42 3.53
CA ALA A 308 -8.78 -14.89 3.30
C ALA A 308 -8.77 -16.37 2.91
N ILE A 309 -9.92 -17.02 3.07
CA ILE A 309 -10.17 -18.37 2.58
C ILE A 309 -11.44 -18.36 1.75
N GLU A 310 -11.43 -19.05 0.61
CA GLU A 310 -12.64 -19.26 -0.20
C GLU A 310 -13.04 -20.73 -0.07
N VAL A 311 -14.32 -21.00 0.21
CA VAL A 311 -14.83 -22.35 0.46
C VAL A 311 -15.99 -22.61 -0.49
N THR A 312 -15.91 -23.71 -1.24
CA THR A 312 -16.97 -24.14 -2.16
C THR A 312 -17.25 -25.60 -1.98
N THR A 313 -18.44 -26.05 -2.37
CA THR A 313 -18.69 -27.48 -2.51
C THR A 313 -17.80 -28.05 -3.61
N VAL A 314 -17.56 -29.36 -3.62
CA VAL A 314 -16.83 -30.01 -4.74
C VAL A 314 -17.52 -29.71 -6.09
N SER A 315 -18.85 -29.59 -6.09
CA SER A 315 -19.69 -29.18 -7.23
C SER A 315 -19.63 -27.69 -7.60
N GLY A 316 -18.93 -26.86 -6.83
CA GLY A 316 -18.65 -25.45 -7.14
C GLY A 316 -19.61 -24.42 -6.56
N SER A 317 -20.52 -24.81 -5.66
CA SER A 317 -21.43 -23.86 -4.99
C SER A 317 -20.74 -23.20 -3.78
N PRO A 318 -20.81 -21.87 -3.59
CA PRO A 318 -20.23 -21.20 -2.42
C PRO A 318 -20.79 -21.74 -1.10
N ALA A 319 -19.93 -21.99 -0.11
CA ALA A 319 -20.35 -22.60 1.16
C ALA A 319 -21.46 -21.80 1.86
N LEU A 320 -21.37 -20.46 1.86
CA LEU A 320 -22.37 -19.57 2.48
C LEU A 320 -23.80 -19.69 1.91
N LEU A 321 -23.96 -20.28 0.71
CA LEU A 321 -25.25 -20.46 0.07
C LEU A 321 -25.86 -21.85 0.30
N THR A 322 -25.13 -22.77 0.92
CA THR A 322 -25.58 -24.14 1.16
C THR A 322 -26.52 -24.29 2.35
N GLY A 323 -26.58 -23.30 3.23
CA GLY A 323 -27.41 -23.32 4.44
C GLY A 323 -26.84 -24.17 5.59
N ASN A 324 -25.63 -24.73 5.46
CA ASN A 324 -24.95 -25.44 6.55
C ASN A 324 -24.39 -24.48 7.61
N LEU A 325 -24.35 -24.92 8.86
CA LEU A 325 -23.75 -24.20 9.98
C LEU A 325 -22.25 -24.51 10.09
N PHE A 326 -21.40 -23.48 10.11
CA PHE A 326 -19.94 -23.65 10.13
C PHE A 326 -19.39 -23.40 11.54
N GLN A 327 -18.58 -24.35 12.03
CA GLN A 327 -17.91 -24.24 13.31
C GLN A 327 -16.63 -23.39 13.18
N VAL A 328 -15.91 -23.53 12.07
CA VAL A 328 -14.73 -22.71 11.73
C VAL A 328 -14.88 -22.20 10.31
N PHE A 329 -14.74 -20.89 10.13
CA PHE A 329 -14.65 -20.23 8.82
C PHE A 329 -13.68 -19.06 8.99
N ASP A 330 -12.39 -19.38 9.12
CA ASP A 330 -11.38 -18.41 9.54
C ASP A 330 -10.11 -18.53 8.69
N PRO A 331 -9.57 -17.41 8.17
CA PRO A 331 -8.38 -17.44 7.32
C PRO A 331 -7.12 -18.02 7.97
N LEU A 332 -7.00 -17.97 9.30
CA LEU A 332 -5.83 -18.43 10.06
C LEU A 332 -5.99 -19.85 10.59
N LEU A 333 -7.23 -20.35 10.71
CA LEU A 333 -7.53 -21.69 11.21
C LEU A 333 -7.97 -22.67 10.10
N GLY A 334 -8.76 -22.21 9.14
CA GLY A 334 -9.27 -23.01 8.02
C GLY A 334 -10.79 -23.05 8.01
N PHE A 335 -11.34 -24.17 7.57
CA PHE A 335 -12.79 -24.39 7.50
C PHE A 335 -13.19 -25.67 8.22
N GLU A 336 -14.28 -25.64 8.98
CA GLU A 336 -14.82 -26.81 9.66
C GLU A 336 -16.35 -26.75 9.69
N CYS A 337 -16.98 -27.84 9.22
CA CYS A 337 -18.41 -28.08 9.30
C CYS A 337 -18.64 -29.39 10.06
N VAL A 338 -19.45 -29.35 11.13
CA VAL A 338 -19.70 -30.52 11.98
C VAL A 338 -21.15 -30.99 11.85
N ASN A 339 -21.34 -32.27 11.52
CA ASN A 339 -22.65 -32.89 11.27
C ASN A 339 -23.60 -32.79 12.47
N ASN A 340 -23.07 -32.92 13.70
CA ASN A 340 -23.86 -32.85 14.94
C ASN A 340 -24.51 -31.47 15.19
N GLN A 341 -24.07 -30.41 14.50
CA GLN A 341 -24.64 -29.07 14.63
C GLN A 341 -25.69 -28.75 13.56
N GLN A 342 -25.89 -29.61 12.56
CA GLN A 342 -26.73 -29.35 11.38
C GLN A 342 -28.23 -29.61 11.58
N GLY A 343 -28.72 -29.71 12.81
CA GLY A 343 -30.16 -29.91 13.08
C GLY A 343 -30.76 -31.16 12.41
N GLY A 344 -29.96 -32.20 12.14
CA GLY A 344 -30.36 -33.43 11.46
C GLY A 344 -29.86 -33.62 10.02
N GLY A 345 -29.13 -32.64 9.46
CA GLY A 345 -28.45 -32.75 8.16
C GLY A 345 -27.00 -33.25 8.24
N VAL A 346 -26.42 -33.59 7.09
CA VAL A 346 -24.98 -33.83 6.93
C VAL A 346 -24.37 -32.60 6.25
N CYS A 347 -23.15 -32.22 6.62
CA CYS A 347 -22.38 -31.20 5.92
C CYS A 347 -22.22 -31.61 4.46
N GLN A 348 -22.31 -30.65 3.54
CA GLN A 348 -21.92 -30.92 2.15
C GLN A 348 -20.40 -31.11 2.07
N ASP A 349 -19.96 -31.72 0.98
CA ASP A 349 -18.55 -31.94 0.70
C ASP A 349 -17.89 -30.64 0.22
N TYR A 350 -16.88 -30.15 0.92
CA TYR A 350 -16.30 -28.82 0.74
C TYR A 350 -14.80 -28.83 0.50
N LYS A 351 -14.38 -28.09 -0.51
CA LYS A 351 -12.99 -27.76 -0.78
C LYS A 351 -12.68 -26.30 -0.40
N VAL A 352 -11.48 -26.06 0.09
CA VAL A 352 -11.00 -24.75 0.53
C VAL A 352 -9.79 -24.29 -0.29
N ILE A 353 -9.64 -22.98 -0.44
CA ILE A 353 -8.45 -22.35 -1.00
C ILE A 353 -8.04 -21.18 -0.10
N ALA A 354 -6.77 -21.14 0.30
CA ALA A 354 -6.18 -20.01 1.00
C ALA A 354 -5.70 -18.94 0.00
N VAL A 355 -5.99 -17.68 0.34
CA VAL A 355 -5.55 -16.48 -0.38
C VAL A 355 -4.49 -15.76 0.44
N TYR A 356 -3.34 -15.52 -0.16
CA TYR A 356 -2.19 -14.84 0.45
C TYR A 356 -1.87 -13.53 -0.31
N ARG A 357 -1.21 -12.56 0.33
CA ARG A 357 -0.82 -11.28 -0.32
C ARG A 357 0.70 -11.20 -0.50
N PHE A 358 1.17 -10.77 -1.67
CA PHE A 358 2.57 -10.42 -1.89
C PHE A 358 2.91 -9.17 -1.07
N ALA A 359 3.86 -9.29 -0.14
CA ALA A 359 4.31 -8.17 0.67
C ALA A 359 5.63 -7.61 0.14
N SER A 360 5.60 -6.40 -0.41
CA SER A 360 6.80 -5.58 -0.56
C SER A 360 7.08 -4.87 0.76
N PHE A 361 8.35 -4.80 1.16
CA PHE A 361 8.84 -4.32 2.47
C PHE A 361 8.25 -2.95 2.90
N CYS A 362 7.94 -2.09 1.93
CA CYS A 362 7.35 -0.76 2.15
C CYS A 362 5.88 -0.79 2.65
N LEU A 363 5.13 -1.88 2.42
CA LEU A 363 3.74 -2.01 2.88
C LEU A 363 3.64 -2.60 4.29
N THR A 364 4.63 -3.35 4.78
CA THR A 364 4.54 -4.00 6.10
C THR A 364 4.56 -2.99 7.26
N LEU A 365 5.18 -1.81 7.06
CA LEU A 365 5.06 -0.68 7.98
C LEU A 365 3.64 -0.07 8.02
N LYS A 366 2.82 -0.19 6.97
CA LYS A 366 1.44 0.34 6.98
C LYS A 366 0.50 -0.44 7.91
N CYS A 367 0.81 -1.70 8.22
CA CYS A 367 -0.08 -2.55 9.02
C CYS A 367 0.01 -2.31 10.53
N CYS A 368 1.07 -1.67 11.04
CA CYS A 368 1.22 -1.51 12.49
C CYS A 368 1.32 -0.08 13.00
N LEU A 369 1.77 0.91 12.22
CA LEU A 369 1.61 2.36 12.45
C LEU A 369 2.21 3.09 11.23
N THR A 370 1.50 4.00 10.55
CA THR A 370 2.14 4.78 9.50
C THR A 370 3.19 5.73 10.11
N TRP A 371 4.24 6.10 9.36
CA TRP A 371 5.18 7.16 9.78
C TRP A 371 4.46 8.45 10.19
N ARG A 372 3.29 8.72 9.59
CA ARG A 372 2.40 9.83 9.94
C ARG A 372 1.78 9.66 11.31
N ASP A 373 1.33 8.45 11.66
CA ASP A 373 0.79 8.12 12.99
C ASP A 373 1.87 8.16 14.06
N LEU A 374 3.08 7.66 13.77
CA LEU A 374 4.23 7.76 14.67
C LEU A 374 4.65 9.22 14.89
N LEU A 375 4.68 10.05 13.84
CA LEU A 375 4.95 11.49 13.94
C LEU A 375 3.86 12.20 14.76
N THR A 376 2.59 11.83 14.55
CA THR A 376 1.44 12.38 15.29
C THR A 376 1.48 11.97 16.77
N ILE A 377 1.90 10.74 17.06
CA ILE A 377 2.11 10.23 18.42
C ILE A 377 3.35 10.88 19.06
N MET A 378 4.45 11.12 18.32
CA MET A 378 5.60 11.90 18.81
C MET A 378 5.15 13.30 19.25
N ILE A 379 4.31 13.95 18.43
CA ILE A 379 3.78 15.29 18.69
C ILE A 379 2.81 15.28 19.88
N LEU A 380 1.99 14.22 20.03
CA LEU A 380 1.02 14.08 21.12
C LEU A 380 1.65 13.67 22.47
N LEU A 381 2.77 12.93 22.47
CA LEU A 381 3.41 12.39 23.68
C LEU A 381 4.59 13.23 24.19
N THR A 382 5.03 14.28 23.50
CA THR A 382 5.96 15.25 24.11
C THR A 382 5.27 15.89 25.33
N PRO A 383 5.86 15.84 26.54
CA PRO A 383 5.21 16.32 27.76
C PRO A 383 4.85 17.80 27.62
N THR A 384 3.54 18.07 27.60
CA THR A 384 2.88 19.33 27.25
C THR A 384 2.97 20.43 28.32
N SER A 385 3.81 20.31 29.35
CA SER A 385 3.83 21.31 30.43
C SER A 385 5.12 22.14 30.56
N ALA A 386 6.28 21.62 30.14
CA ALA A 386 7.55 22.36 30.26
C ALA A 386 8.09 22.85 28.90
N PHE A 387 7.99 22.02 27.86
CA PHE A 387 8.55 22.32 26.53
C PHE A 387 7.82 23.47 25.82
N PHE A 388 6.51 23.60 26.06
CA PHE A 388 5.65 24.62 25.45
C PHE A 388 5.52 25.91 26.26
N GLN A 389 5.76 25.91 27.58
CA GLN A 389 5.68 27.15 28.37
C GLN A 389 6.82 28.11 28.01
N ASP A 390 8.02 27.61 27.75
CA ASP A 390 9.14 28.43 27.27
C ASP A 390 8.99 28.77 25.77
N ALA A 391 8.44 27.86 24.95
CA ALA A 391 8.19 28.13 23.53
C ALA A 391 7.10 29.20 23.30
N ASN A 392 6.01 29.18 24.08
CA ASN A 392 4.96 30.21 24.02
C ASN A 392 5.43 31.58 24.53
N LYS A 393 6.35 31.62 25.51
CA LYS A 393 6.99 32.88 25.93
C LYS A 393 7.95 33.44 24.88
N LEU A 394 8.56 32.57 24.07
CA LEU A 394 9.46 32.96 22.97
C LEU A 394 8.73 33.41 21.70
N LEU A 395 7.50 32.95 21.47
CA LEU A 395 6.73 33.23 20.24
C LEU A 395 6.18 34.67 20.12
N LEU A 396 6.41 35.55 21.10
CA LEU A 396 5.85 36.92 21.14
C LEU A 396 6.80 38.05 20.72
N ASN A 397 8.00 37.80 20.17
CA ASN A 397 8.91 38.89 19.77
C ASN A 397 9.62 38.65 18.43
N GLU A 398 9.20 39.35 17.38
CA GLU A 398 9.71 39.17 16.02
C GLU A 398 11.16 39.63 15.83
N ARG A 399 11.89 38.87 15.00
CA ARG A 399 13.23 39.10 14.43
C ARG A 399 14.47 38.66 15.22
N SER A 400 14.38 38.38 16.53
CA SER A 400 15.43 37.66 17.29
C SER A 400 15.30 36.11 17.17
N ASN A 401 14.14 35.64 16.69
CA ASN A 401 13.64 34.30 16.95
C ASN A 401 14.16 33.15 16.07
N TRP A 402 14.63 33.39 14.84
CA TRP A 402 15.12 32.29 14.00
C TRP A 402 16.43 31.68 14.52
N VAL A 403 17.29 32.50 15.12
CA VAL A 403 18.51 32.05 15.78
C VAL A 403 18.14 31.25 17.03
N HIS A 404 17.24 31.77 17.88
CA HIS A 404 16.80 31.07 19.09
C HIS A 404 16.03 29.77 18.81
N LEU A 405 15.21 29.71 17.76
CA LEU A 405 14.48 28.50 17.37
C LEU A 405 15.44 27.45 16.78
N LYS A 406 16.39 27.85 15.94
CA LYS A 406 17.43 26.96 15.42
C LYS A 406 18.33 26.46 16.56
N GLU A 407 18.67 27.32 17.52
CA GLU A 407 19.41 26.99 18.73
C GLU A 407 18.63 26.01 19.61
N PHE A 408 17.33 26.20 19.77
CA PHE A 408 16.44 25.33 20.54
C PHE A 408 16.25 23.96 19.86
N ALA A 409 15.98 23.94 18.56
CA ALA A 409 15.89 22.70 17.78
C ALA A 409 17.22 21.94 17.79
N ARG A 410 18.35 22.65 17.64
CA ARG A 410 19.70 22.09 17.75
C ARG A 410 19.97 21.47 19.12
N LYS A 411 19.55 22.15 20.20
CA LYS A 411 19.72 21.66 21.58
C LYS A 411 18.84 20.46 21.91
N ASN A 412 17.70 20.29 21.24
CA ASN A 412 16.74 19.22 21.53
C ASN A 412 16.74 18.09 20.49
N ALA A 413 17.54 18.18 19.43
CA ALA A 413 17.59 17.18 18.36
C ALA A 413 17.96 15.77 18.88
N ALA A 414 18.97 15.68 19.76
CA ALA A 414 19.36 14.40 20.36
C ALA A 414 18.25 13.79 21.22
N ASN A 415 17.60 14.61 22.06
CA ASN A 415 16.47 14.15 22.88
C ASN A 415 15.31 13.62 22.02
N ALA A 416 15.04 14.25 20.88
CA ALA A 416 14.02 13.78 19.94
C ALA A 416 14.37 12.42 19.32
N LEU A 417 15.66 12.17 19.04
CA LEU A 417 16.13 10.87 18.54
C LEU A 417 15.98 9.76 19.60
N SER A 418 16.32 10.03 20.87
CA SER A 418 16.10 9.06 21.95
C SER A 418 14.62 8.73 22.14
N VAL A 419 13.73 9.73 22.06
CA VAL A 419 12.27 9.50 22.10
C VAL A 419 11.81 8.70 20.87
N ALA A 420 12.36 8.94 19.69
CA ALA A 420 12.05 8.17 18.49
C ALA A 420 12.49 6.70 18.64
N ASN A 421 13.69 6.45 19.19
CA ASN A 421 14.15 5.10 19.50
C ASN A 421 13.16 4.40 20.46
N MET A 422 12.79 5.06 21.56
CA MET A 422 11.82 4.52 22.51
C MET A 422 10.47 4.17 21.87
N LEU A 423 9.97 4.99 20.94
CA LEU A 423 8.74 4.68 20.20
C LEU A 423 8.89 3.48 19.27
N MET A 424 10.04 3.32 18.61
CA MET A 424 10.33 2.12 17.81
C MET A 424 10.34 0.87 18.70
N GLY A 425 10.91 0.96 19.90
CA GLY A 425 10.86 -0.09 20.91
C GLY A 425 9.43 -0.44 21.31
N MET A 426 8.60 0.54 21.67
CA MET A 426 7.20 0.31 22.02
C MET A 426 6.38 -0.29 20.85
N ALA A 427 6.58 0.20 19.63
CA ALA A 427 5.93 -0.36 18.44
C ALA A 427 6.39 -1.82 18.20
N SER A 428 7.66 -2.13 18.43
CA SER A 428 8.21 -3.48 18.32
C SER A 428 7.60 -4.44 19.37
N ILE A 429 7.39 -3.98 20.60
CA ILE A 429 6.69 -4.73 21.64
C ILE A 429 5.28 -5.07 21.17
N LEU A 430 4.51 -4.07 20.70
CA LEU A 430 3.14 -4.29 20.21
C LEU A 430 3.11 -5.25 19.01
N CYS A 431 4.04 -5.09 18.05
CA CYS A 431 4.17 -6.01 16.92
C CYS A 431 4.46 -7.44 17.39
N SER A 432 5.35 -7.62 18.37
CA SER A 432 5.70 -8.92 18.92
C SER A 432 4.53 -9.60 19.62
N LEU A 433 3.74 -8.83 20.38
CA LEU A 433 2.54 -9.34 21.06
C LEU A 433 1.43 -9.73 20.07
N ASN A 434 1.33 -9.03 18.94
CA ASN A 434 0.37 -9.33 17.87
C ASN A 434 0.86 -10.43 16.90
N GLY A 435 1.97 -11.11 17.19
CA GLY A 435 2.53 -12.17 16.33
C GLY A 435 3.30 -11.69 15.10
N HIS A 436 3.41 -10.37 14.88
CA HIS A 436 4.16 -9.75 13.78
C HIS A 436 5.67 -9.63 14.09
N HIS A 437 6.32 -10.74 14.44
CA HIS A 437 7.73 -10.77 14.87
C HIS A 437 8.72 -10.24 13.82
N HIS A 438 8.40 -10.39 12.53
CA HIS A 438 9.25 -9.88 11.44
C HIS A 438 9.34 -8.34 11.48
N VAL A 439 8.20 -7.66 11.58
CA VAL A 439 8.14 -6.18 11.68
C VAL A 439 8.80 -5.73 12.99
N ALA A 440 8.58 -6.45 14.08
CA ALA A 440 9.19 -6.16 15.37
C ALA A 440 10.73 -6.16 15.31
N CYS A 441 11.34 -7.13 14.61
CA CYS A 441 12.79 -7.18 14.42
C CYS A 441 13.32 -5.96 13.65
N TRP A 442 12.60 -5.52 12.60
CA TRP A 442 12.99 -4.34 11.82
C TRP A 442 12.88 -3.03 12.61
N LEU A 443 11.86 -2.89 13.45
CA LEU A 443 11.72 -1.74 14.33
C LEU A 443 12.88 -1.66 15.34
N VAL A 444 13.37 -2.79 15.85
CA VAL A 444 14.58 -2.83 16.69
C VAL A 444 15.83 -2.41 15.91
N LEU A 445 15.98 -2.82 14.64
CA LEU A 445 17.09 -2.38 13.79
C LEU A 445 17.06 -0.88 13.46
N ILE A 446 15.86 -0.29 13.35
CA ILE A 446 15.72 1.17 13.23
C ILE A 446 16.12 1.83 14.55
N GLY A 447 15.68 1.30 15.70
CA GLY A 447 16.11 1.76 17.02
C GLY A 447 17.63 1.73 17.19
N TYR A 448 18.28 0.66 16.73
CA TYR A 448 19.74 0.52 16.69
C TYR A 448 20.44 1.68 15.96
N LEU A 449 19.90 2.13 14.81
CA LEU A 449 20.46 3.27 14.09
C LEU A 449 20.21 4.61 14.79
N LEU A 450 19.06 4.76 15.46
CA LEU A 450 18.67 5.99 16.16
C LEU A 450 19.51 6.21 17.43
N ASP A 451 19.80 5.13 18.17
CA ASP A 451 20.69 5.13 19.32
C ASP A 451 22.12 5.58 18.97
N LEU A 452 22.68 5.03 17.89
CA LEU A 452 23.98 5.48 17.41
C LEU A 452 23.98 6.96 16.97
N ALA A 453 22.83 7.47 16.53
CA ALA A 453 22.68 8.86 16.09
C ALA A 453 22.54 9.84 17.24
N ASP A 454 21.79 9.52 18.30
CA ASP A 454 21.49 10.49 19.36
C ASP A 454 22.74 10.90 20.16
N GLY A 455 23.60 9.94 20.50
CA GLY A 455 24.86 10.18 21.17
C GLY A 455 25.83 10.97 20.30
N ALA A 456 25.83 10.72 18.99
CA ALA A 456 26.64 11.45 18.03
C ALA A 456 26.16 12.90 17.84
N VAL A 457 24.85 13.09 17.68
CA VAL A 457 24.22 14.40 17.53
C VAL A 457 24.38 15.23 18.80
N ALA A 458 24.19 14.64 19.98
CA ALA A 458 24.39 15.32 21.27
C ALA A 458 25.80 15.89 21.41
N ARG A 459 26.83 15.09 21.05
CA ARG A 459 28.24 15.50 21.14
C ARG A 459 28.62 16.51 20.07
N GLN A 460 28.20 16.31 18.81
CA GLN A 460 28.51 17.25 17.71
C GLN A 460 27.88 18.63 17.92
N LEU A 461 26.68 18.68 18.51
CA LEU A 461 25.97 19.93 18.74
C LEU A 461 26.30 20.58 20.10
N ASN A 462 27.22 20.00 20.89
CA ASN A 462 27.49 20.40 22.28
C ASN A 462 26.19 20.51 23.11
N ALA A 463 25.27 19.58 22.89
CA ALA A 463 23.92 19.54 23.46
C ALA A 463 23.74 18.38 24.47
N CYS A 464 24.83 17.88 25.06
CA CYS A 464 24.77 16.87 26.11
C CYS A 464 23.99 17.41 27.32
N SER A 465 22.86 16.78 27.65
CA SER A 465 22.00 17.18 28.76
C SER A 465 21.74 16.01 29.70
N ALA A 466 21.57 16.29 30.99
CA ALA A 466 21.25 15.27 31.99
C ALA A 466 19.88 14.61 31.74
N LEU A 467 18.95 15.34 31.13
CA LEU A 467 17.66 14.80 30.68
C LEU A 467 17.87 13.83 29.50
N GLY A 468 18.67 14.22 28.51
CA GLY A 468 18.97 13.39 27.34
C GLY A 468 19.62 12.06 27.74
N ALA A 469 20.60 12.08 28.65
CA ALA A 469 21.21 10.86 29.15
C ALA A 469 20.20 9.92 29.85
N LYS A 470 19.24 10.46 30.60
CA LYS A 470 18.18 9.63 31.20
C LYS A 470 17.19 9.09 30.16
N LEU A 471 16.84 9.91 29.15
CA LEU A 471 15.95 9.49 28.07
C LEU A 471 16.58 8.39 27.22
N ASP A 472 17.88 8.49 26.97
CA ASP A 472 18.70 7.47 26.33
C ASP A 472 18.63 6.14 27.09
N ASP A 473 18.91 6.14 28.40
CA ASP A 473 18.78 4.93 29.26
C ASP A 473 17.37 4.29 29.19
N PHE A 474 16.31 5.10 29.15
CA PHE A 474 14.93 4.60 29.03
C PHE A 474 14.63 4.04 27.63
N ALA A 475 15.13 4.69 26.58
CA ALA A 475 14.99 4.21 25.21
C ALA A 475 15.74 2.88 25.03
N ASP A 476 16.98 2.81 25.52
CA ASP A 476 17.82 1.61 25.52
C ASP A 476 17.13 0.44 26.22
N PHE A 477 16.60 0.66 27.42
CA PHE A 477 15.91 -0.37 28.18
C PHE A 477 14.64 -0.86 27.47
N THR A 478 13.88 0.05 26.86
CA THR A 478 12.63 -0.26 26.17
C THR A 478 12.88 -1.04 24.87
N THR A 479 13.78 -0.56 24.00
CA THR A 479 14.04 -1.14 22.68
C THR A 479 14.93 -2.37 22.76
N PHE A 480 16.07 -2.28 23.45
CA PHE A 480 17.07 -3.34 23.47
C PHE A 480 16.93 -4.28 24.66
N GLY A 481 16.19 -3.91 25.69
CA GLY A 481 15.79 -4.80 26.78
C GLY A 481 14.46 -5.49 26.48
N ILE A 482 13.36 -4.75 26.62
CA ILE A 482 12.00 -5.31 26.58
C ILE A 482 11.65 -5.80 25.18
N ALA A 483 11.70 -4.93 24.17
CA ALA A 483 11.27 -5.30 22.81
C ALA A 483 12.08 -6.48 22.25
N THR A 484 13.40 -6.47 22.45
CA THR A 484 14.28 -7.56 22.03
C THR A 484 14.00 -8.87 22.76
N SER A 485 13.70 -8.85 24.06
CA SER A 485 13.36 -10.08 24.79
C SER A 485 12.08 -10.75 24.26
N LEU A 486 11.09 -9.98 23.82
CA LEU A 486 9.86 -10.52 23.22
C LEU A 486 10.10 -11.20 21.86
N ILE A 487 11.23 -10.92 21.18
CA ILE A 487 11.63 -11.66 19.97
C ILE A 487 12.00 -13.11 20.28
N LEU A 488 12.42 -13.42 21.52
CA LEU A 488 12.77 -14.78 21.93
C LEU A 488 11.55 -15.72 22.08
N ARG A 489 10.32 -15.17 22.03
CA ARG A 489 9.02 -15.87 22.14
C ARG A 489 8.83 -16.65 23.44
N THR A 490 7.74 -16.37 24.14
CA THR A 490 7.42 -16.95 25.46
C THR A 490 6.61 -18.25 25.35
N THR A 491 7.13 -19.26 24.66
CA THR A 491 6.39 -20.53 24.41
C THR A 491 6.42 -21.51 25.58
N SER A 492 7.48 -21.48 26.38
CA SER A 492 7.69 -22.38 27.51
C SER A 492 8.14 -21.61 28.75
N LEU A 493 8.05 -22.25 29.92
CA LEU A 493 8.53 -21.65 31.18
C LEU A 493 10.02 -21.27 31.11
N LEU A 494 10.84 -22.08 30.44
CA LEU A 494 12.26 -21.81 30.24
C LEU A 494 12.48 -20.55 29.39
N ASP A 495 11.65 -20.33 28.37
CA ASP A 495 11.73 -19.11 27.54
C ASP A 495 11.35 -17.88 28.36
N ASN A 496 10.34 -17.98 29.22
CA ASN A 496 9.94 -16.88 30.11
C ASN A 496 11.07 -16.49 31.06
N ILE A 497 11.73 -17.50 31.67
CA ILE A 497 12.89 -17.27 32.53
C ILE A 497 14.02 -16.64 31.73
N LEU A 498 14.31 -17.12 30.52
CA LEU A 498 15.36 -16.57 29.66
C LEU A 498 15.07 -15.11 29.27
N CYS A 499 13.83 -14.77 28.92
CA CYS A 499 13.41 -13.39 28.65
C CYS A 499 13.64 -12.49 29.88
N MET A 500 13.23 -12.94 31.06
CA MET A 500 13.42 -12.20 32.31
C MET A 500 14.91 -12.00 32.62
N LEU A 501 15.75 -13.02 32.41
CA LEU A 501 17.20 -12.92 32.58
C LEU A 501 17.82 -11.97 31.56
N TYR A 502 17.36 -11.97 30.31
CA TYR A 502 17.83 -11.04 29.29
C TYR A 502 17.51 -9.58 29.67
N VAL A 503 16.25 -9.28 30.03
CA VAL A 503 15.85 -7.94 30.48
C VAL A 503 16.63 -7.50 31.72
N LEU A 504 16.82 -8.40 32.68
CA LEU A 504 17.60 -8.12 33.89
C LEU A 504 19.07 -7.83 33.54
N SER A 505 19.66 -8.56 32.59
CA SER A 505 21.04 -8.31 32.15
C SER A 505 21.19 -6.92 31.53
N VAL A 506 20.23 -6.47 30.70
CA VAL A 506 20.22 -5.12 30.13
C VAL A 506 20.08 -4.07 31.22
N TYR A 507 19.14 -4.27 32.16
CA TYR A 507 18.99 -3.38 33.33
C TYR A 507 20.29 -3.25 34.12
N THR A 508 20.94 -4.37 34.44
CA THR A 508 22.19 -4.34 35.20
C THR A 508 23.31 -3.63 34.45
N ARG A 509 23.40 -3.82 33.12
CA ARG A 509 24.37 -3.11 32.26
C ARG A 509 24.15 -1.60 32.31
N LEU A 510 22.91 -1.13 32.15
CA LEU A 510 22.60 0.30 32.16
C LEU A 510 22.88 0.94 33.53
N CYS A 511 22.51 0.28 34.64
CA CYS A 511 22.66 0.87 35.97
C CYS A 511 24.08 0.81 36.56
N PHE A 512 24.83 -0.28 36.34
CA PHE A 512 26.06 -0.55 37.10
C PHE A 512 27.33 -0.51 36.28
N PHE A 513 27.24 -0.66 34.95
CA PHE A 513 28.42 -0.76 34.09
C PHE A 513 28.85 0.58 33.49
N SER A 514 28.65 1.68 34.25
CA SER A 514 29.37 2.93 33.99
C SER A 514 30.85 2.68 34.29
N SER A 515 31.70 2.72 33.26
CA SER A 515 33.09 2.27 33.33
C SER A 515 33.98 3.12 34.24
N GLY A 516 33.54 4.32 34.64
CA GLY A 516 34.34 5.30 35.38
C GLY A 516 35.58 5.81 34.63
N ILE A 517 35.90 5.23 33.47
CA ILE A 517 37.00 5.57 32.58
C ILE A 517 36.40 6.30 31.38
N PRO A 518 36.88 7.50 31.04
CA PRO A 518 36.35 8.22 29.90
C PRO A 518 36.55 7.38 28.62
N PHE A 519 35.48 7.30 27.80
CA PHE A 519 35.47 6.69 26.47
C PHE A 519 35.52 5.16 26.39
N MET A 520 35.19 4.44 27.48
CA MET A 520 34.99 2.99 27.45
C MET A 520 33.66 2.60 28.10
N TYR A 521 33.08 1.47 27.67
CA TYR A 521 32.01 0.75 28.34
C TYR A 521 32.58 -0.47 29.06
N ARG A 522 31.90 -0.89 30.13
CA ARG A 522 32.16 -2.17 30.79
C ARG A 522 31.03 -3.13 30.35
N GLY A 523 31.37 -4.31 29.83
CA GLY A 523 30.39 -5.20 29.21
C GLY A 523 29.93 -4.75 27.82
N LEU A 524 29.36 -5.68 27.06
CA LEU A 524 28.90 -5.42 25.69
C LEU A 524 27.71 -4.43 25.68
N PRO A 525 27.71 -3.38 24.83
CA PRO A 525 26.53 -2.54 24.65
C PRO A 525 25.29 -3.32 24.17
N CYS A 526 24.13 -3.01 24.75
CA CYS A 526 22.87 -3.72 24.48
C CYS A 526 22.42 -3.63 23.02
N ILE A 527 22.81 -2.57 22.31
CA ILE A 527 22.50 -2.37 20.88
C ILE A 527 23.02 -3.52 20.02
N TYR A 528 24.26 -3.99 20.24
CA TYR A 528 24.86 -5.05 19.43
C TYR A 528 24.31 -6.43 19.78
N SER A 529 24.06 -6.68 21.07
CA SER A 529 23.36 -7.87 21.52
C SER A 529 22.02 -8.01 20.82
N SER A 530 21.25 -6.91 20.79
CA SER A 530 19.92 -6.89 20.20
C SER A 530 19.96 -7.03 18.69
N ALA A 531 20.86 -6.33 18.00
CA ALA A 531 21.06 -6.45 16.57
C ALA A 531 21.37 -7.91 16.14
N ILE A 532 22.23 -8.62 16.90
CA ILE A 532 22.53 -10.03 16.63
C ILE A 532 21.28 -10.89 16.79
N LEU A 533 20.54 -10.75 17.90
CA LEU A 533 19.35 -11.55 18.16
C LEU A 533 18.26 -11.34 17.09
N VAL A 534 17.98 -10.09 16.71
CA VAL A 534 16.96 -9.82 15.69
C VAL A 534 17.39 -10.24 14.30
N CYS A 535 18.66 -10.06 13.93
CA CYS A 535 19.17 -10.53 12.63
C CYS A 535 19.15 -12.05 12.52
N VAL A 536 19.55 -12.76 13.58
CA VAL A 536 19.50 -14.23 13.58
C VAL A 536 18.06 -14.74 13.61
N SER A 537 17.16 -14.06 14.33
CA SER A 537 15.72 -14.36 14.30
C SER A 537 15.17 -14.26 12.87
N LEU A 538 15.49 -13.17 12.16
CA LEU A 538 15.09 -12.97 10.77
C LEU A 538 15.70 -13.99 9.80
N LEU A 539 16.99 -14.30 9.92
CA LEU A 539 17.69 -15.23 9.01
C LEU A 539 17.29 -16.69 9.20
N THR A 540 16.98 -17.11 10.44
CA THR A 540 16.64 -18.50 10.76
C THR A 540 15.15 -18.79 10.71
N GLY A 541 14.31 -17.80 10.35
CA GLY A 541 12.86 -17.91 10.45
C GLY A 541 12.35 -18.03 11.91
N GLY A 542 13.16 -17.64 12.88
CA GLY A 542 12.89 -17.80 14.30
C GLY A 542 13.11 -19.23 14.80
N ASN A 543 14.27 -19.83 14.48
CA ASN A 543 14.65 -21.09 15.10
C ASN A 543 14.95 -20.88 16.59
N MET A 544 14.04 -21.34 17.45
CA MET A 544 14.08 -21.12 18.89
C MET A 544 15.35 -21.69 19.55
N ALA A 545 15.89 -22.82 19.07
CA ALA A 545 17.09 -23.41 19.66
C ALA A 545 18.32 -22.50 19.47
N VAL A 546 18.49 -21.96 18.26
CA VAL A 546 19.58 -21.03 17.93
C VAL A 546 19.45 -19.74 18.73
N LEU A 547 18.23 -19.19 18.80
CA LEU A 547 17.95 -17.96 19.55
C LEU A 547 18.22 -18.12 21.05
N ARG A 548 17.88 -19.25 21.66
CA ARG A 548 18.17 -19.54 23.07
C ARG A 548 19.67 -19.54 23.35
N ILE A 549 20.45 -20.25 22.54
CA ILE A 549 21.90 -20.35 22.70
C ILE A 549 22.54 -18.96 22.56
N LEU A 550 22.12 -18.19 21.56
CA LEU A 550 22.63 -16.84 21.34
C LEU A 550 22.21 -15.87 22.45
N ALA A 551 20.98 -15.95 22.94
CA ALA A 551 20.52 -15.09 24.04
C ALA A 551 21.36 -15.33 25.30
N VAL A 552 21.63 -16.59 25.65
CA VAL A 552 22.54 -16.91 26.76
C VAL A 552 23.94 -16.35 26.53
N ALA A 553 24.50 -16.52 25.32
CA ALA A 553 25.81 -15.96 24.99
C ALA A 553 25.84 -14.43 25.11
N MET A 554 24.80 -13.73 24.62
CA MET A 554 24.71 -12.28 24.70
C MET A 554 24.55 -11.77 26.14
N ILE A 555 23.77 -12.47 26.98
CA ILE A 555 23.68 -12.17 28.42
C ILE A 555 25.07 -12.22 29.07
N LEU A 556 25.85 -13.25 28.78
CA LEU A 556 27.21 -13.39 29.32
C LEU A 556 28.13 -12.26 28.84
N PHE A 557 28.04 -11.84 27.57
CA PHE A 557 28.83 -10.71 27.07
C PHE A 557 28.42 -9.36 27.68
N MET A 558 27.13 -9.12 27.90
CA MET A 558 26.63 -7.87 28.52
C MET A 558 27.05 -7.75 29.99
N VAL A 559 27.05 -8.86 30.73
CA VAL A 559 27.44 -8.89 32.16
C VAL A 559 28.96 -9.03 32.35
N SER A 560 29.71 -9.29 31.26
CA SER A 560 31.15 -9.47 31.32
C SER A 560 31.88 -8.20 31.80
N GLN A 561 33.05 -8.42 32.39
CA GLN A 561 33.93 -7.36 32.91
C GLN A 561 34.85 -6.76 31.83
N ASN A 562 34.66 -7.14 30.56
CA ASN A 562 35.49 -6.71 29.45
C ASN A 562 35.20 -5.24 29.08
N PHE A 563 36.24 -4.53 28.64
CA PHE A 563 36.10 -3.14 28.21
C PHE A 563 35.85 -3.06 26.69
N TYR A 564 34.81 -2.32 26.31
CA TYR A 564 34.49 -1.99 24.93
C TYR A 564 34.68 -0.48 24.71
N PRO A 565 35.20 -0.01 23.57
CA PRO A 565 35.34 1.42 23.32
C PRO A 565 33.97 2.09 23.18
N HIS A 566 33.88 3.38 23.46
CA HIS A 566 32.64 4.11 23.24
C HIS A 566 32.36 4.29 21.74
N ASP A 567 31.14 3.97 21.30
CA ASP A 567 30.73 4.05 19.90
C ASP A 567 30.65 5.49 19.40
N ARG A 568 31.67 5.86 18.63
CA ARG A 568 31.79 7.14 17.93
C ARG A 568 31.75 6.94 16.42
N VAL A 569 30.86 6.07 15.95
CA VAL A 569 30.76 5.68 14.52
C VAL A 569 30.61 6.91 13.62
N LEU A 570 29.75 7.85 14.00
CA LEU A 570 29.46 9.08 13.25
C LEU A 570 30.48 10.21 13.46
N GLU A 571 31.35 10.11 14.47
CA GLU A 571 32.35 11.14 14.82
C GLU A 571 33.79 10.75 14.45
N SER A 572 34.01 9.49 14.10
CA SER A 572 35.34 8.93 13.84
C SER A 572 35.66 8.97 12.33
N GLN A 573 36.48 8.02 11.86
CA GLN A 573 37.01 7.97 10.50
C GLN A 573 35.91 7.86 9.44
N ALA A 574 36.18 8.35 8.23
CA ALA A 574 35.21 8.40 7.14
C ALA A 574 34.57 7.05 6.82
N TRP A 575 35.33 5.94 6.90
CA TRP A 575 34.79 4.60 6.65
C TRP A 575 33.73 4.17 7.68
N LYS A 576 33.81 4.61 8.93
CA LYS A 576 32.78 4.31 9.96
C LYS A 576 31.46 5.04 9.65
N LYS A 577 31.54 6.26 9.12
CA LYS A 577 30.36 6.99 8.61
C LYS A 577 29.75 6.29 7.40
N VAL A 578 30.59 5.74 6.51
CA VAL A 578 30.12 4.91 5.38
C VAL A 578 29.42 3.66 5.89
N VAL A 579 29.92 3.00 6.95
CA VAL A 579 29.21 1.85 7.56
C VAL A 579 27.84 2.27 8.10
N TYR A 580 27.73 3.42 8.74
CA TYR A 580 26.44 3.91 9.23
C TYR A 580 25.46 4.25 8.09
N ILE A 581 25.92 4.99 7.06
CA ILE A 581 25.11 5.31 5.86
C ILE A 581 24.69 4.03 5.14
N GLY A 582 25.60 3.05 5.03
CA GLY A 582 25.31 1.72 4.53
C GLY A 582 24.19 1.05 5.34
N GLY A 583 24.25 1.12 6.67
CA GLY A 583 23.17 0.61 7.54
C GLY A 583 21.81 1.23 7.21
N ILE A 584 21.73 2.56 7.11
CA ILE A 584 20.50 3.26 6.70
C ILE A 584 20.01 2.73 5.34
N ALA A 585 20.89 2.67 4.34
CA ALA A 585 20.54 2.17 3.02
C ALA A 585 20.06 0.71 3.06
N MET A 586 20.69 -0.14 3.88
CA MET A 586 20.28 -1.53 4.02
C MET A 586 18.91 -1.68 4.69
N VAL A 587 18.55 -0.81 5.64
CA VAL A 587 17.21 -0.83 6.27
C VAL A 587 16.12 -0.38 5.32
N PHE A 588 16.35 0.68 4.54
CA PHE A 588 15.28 1.27 3.72
C PHE A 588 15.24 0.77 2.28
N CYS A 589 16.35 0.28 1.73
CA CYS A 589 16.49 0.00 0.30
C CYS A 589 16.84 -1.46 -0.04
N SER A 590 17.21 -2.30 0.93
CA SER A 590 17.60 -3.69 0.68
C SER A 590 16.48 -4.70 0.99
N SER A 591 16.51 -5.85 0.30
CA SER A 591 15.77 -7.05 0.71
C SER A 591 16.29 -7.59 2.05
N PHE A 592 15.49 -8.43 2.72
CA PHE A 592 15.75 -8.82 4.11
C PHE A 592 17.03 -9.65 4.37
N PRO A 593 17.48 -10.60 3.51
CA PRO A 593 18.67 -11.38 3.85
C PRO A 593 19.97 -10.56 3.84
N PRO A 594 20.25 -9.72 2.81
CA PRO A 594 21.47 -8.89 2.80
C PRO A 594 21.56 -7.91 3.96
N ALA A 595 20.43 -7.30 4.36
CA ALA A 595 20.41 -6.35 5.47
C ALA A 595 20.78 -7.03 6.79
N CYS A 596 20.20 -8.20 7.08
CA CYS A 596 20.52 -8.94 8.30
C CYS A 596 22.00 -9.34 8.35
N VAL A 597 22.56 -9.81 7.23
CA VAL A 597 23.99 -10.15 7.14
C VAL A 597 24.86 -8.93 7.40
N TYR A 598 24.48 -7.76 6.86
CA TYR A 598 25.21 -6.52 7.07
C TYR A 598 25.29 -6.13 8.55
N TYR A 599 24.15 -6.09 9.24
CA TYR A 599 24.09 -5.76 10.67
C TYR A 599 24.78 -6.79 11.56
N LEU A 600 24.71 -8.07 11.18
CA LEU A 600 25.39 -9.15 11.89
C LEU A 600 26.91 -9.04 11.73
N LEU A 601 27.42 -8.79 10.53
CA LEU A 601 28.84 -8.55 10.29
C LEU A 601 29.33 -7.31 11.05
N TRP A 602 28.57 -6.23 11.02
CA TRP A 602 28.89 -5.02 11.80
C TRP A 602 28.97 -5.37 13.30
N SER A 603 27.95 -6.00 13.86
CA SER A 603 27.88 -6.29 15.30
C SER A 603 28.94 -7.30 15.75
N ILE A 604 29.20 -8.34 14.97
CA ILE A 604 30.27 -9.31 15.24
C ILE A 604 31.65 -8.65 15.14
N SER A 605 31.87 -7.78 14.17
CA SER A 605 33.13 -7.05 14.06
C SER A 605 33.40 -6.19 15.30
N TYR A 606 32.35 -5.63 15.91
CA TYR A 606 32.45 -4.87 17.15
C TYR A 606 32.81 -5.75 18.35
N ILE A 607 32.22 -6.95 18.44
CA ILE A 607 32.50 -7.91 19.53
C ILE A 607 33.93 -8.46 19.43
N LEU A 608 34.36 -8.87 18.23
CA LEU A 608 35.64 -9.56 18.02
C LEU A 608 36.83 -8.61 17.92
N PHE A 609 36.63 -7.42 17.35
CA PHE A 609 37.68 -6.45 17.07
C PHE A 609 37.37 -5.05 17.65
N PRO A 610 37.01 -4.94 18.95
CA PRO A 610 36.54 -3.69 19.53
C PRO A 610 37.61 -2.60 19.46
N THR A 611 38.84 -2.89 19.87
CA THR A 611 39.91 -1.88 19.92
C THR A 611 40.57 -1.62 18.56
N THR A 612 40.71 -2.62 17.71
CA THR A 612 41.43 -2.51 16.42
C THR A 612 40.61 -1.83 15.34
N LEU A 613 39.30 -2.10 15.27
CA LEU A 613 38.41 -1.50 14.27
C LEU A 613 37.61 -0.32 14.86
N TRP A 614 37.09 -0.45 16.07
CA TRP A 614 36.05 0.45 16.58
C TRP A 614 36.55 1.53 17.52
N SER A 615 37.78 1.44 18.04
CA SER A 615 38.39 2.51 18.84
C SER A 615 38.47 3.85 18.09
N SER A 616 38.33 4.94 18.85
CA SER A 616 38.46 6.32 18.34
C SER A 616 39.91 6.77 18.15
N LYS A 617 40.88 5.98 18.61
CA LYS A 617 42.30 6.29 18.45
C LYS A 617 42.73 6.11 16.99
N VAL A 618 43.18 7.22 16.40
CA VAL A 618 44.36 7.21 15.51
C VAL A 618 45.58 7.26 16.40
#